data_AF-A0A0C6FH02-F1
#
_entry.id   AF-A0A0C6FH02-F1
#
_cell.length_a   1.000
_cell.length_b   1.000
_cell.length_c   1.000
_cell.angle_alpha   90.00
_cell.angle_beta   90.00
_cell.angle_gamma   90.00
#
_symmetry.space_group_name_H-M   'P 1'
#
loop_
_entity.id
_entity.type
_entity.pdbx_description
1 polymer ?
#
loop_
_entity_poly.entity_id
_entity_poly.type
_entity_poly.pdbx_seq_one_letter_code
_entity_poly.pdbx_strand_id
1 'polypeptide(L)'
;MLTLRTLKKKSKQAQPILLKHYGLDPADVFLAERGVNHHEFVIRCTHGAGDLRPYCGCNSHPLKGTPMTGGMSGGEEPEWSESTLLGRLMDSVRWCGRPETMSDAEWAQALKISGATPVDYDALVAEMKAADFPDIDQVGDECRG
;
A
#
# COMPACT_ATOMS: atom_id res chain seq x y z
N MET A 1 0.82 8.77 13.86
CA MET A 1 0.31 7.46 14.30
C MET A 1 -0.93 7.11 13.49
N LEU A 2 -0.99 5.91 12.90
CA LEU A 2 -2.09 5.49 12.03
C LEU A 2 -3.24 4.90 12.87
N THR A 3 -4.46 5.43 12.68
CA THR A 3 -5.69 4.88 13.25
C THR A 3 -6.53 4.27 12.13
N LEU A 4 -7.52 3.42 12.42
CA LEU A 4 -8.41 2.88 11.39
C LEU A 4 -9.17 3.98 10.61
N ARG A 5 -9.54 5.09 11.28
CA ARG A 5 -10.18 6.24 10.62
C ARG A 5 -9.22 6.93 9.67
N THR A 6 -7.96 7.12 10.10
CA THR A 6 -6.91 7.70 9.27
C THR A 6 -6.60 6.81 8.08
N LEU A 7 -6.51 5.48 8.28
CA LEU A 7 -6.35 4.49 7.21
C LEU A 7 -7.46 4.65 6.18
N LYS A 8 -8.73 4.56 6.60
CA LYS A 8 -9.88 4.73 5.71
C LYS A 8 -9.84 6.05 4.94
N LYS A 9 -9.53 7.16 5.62
CA LYS A 9 -9.42 8.48 5.00
C LYS A 9 -8.33 8.50 3.94
N LYS A 10 -7.14 8.01 4.28
CA LYS A 10 -6.00 7.99 3.38
C LYS A 10 -6.20 7.04 2.19
N SER A 11 -6.80 5.85 2.39
CA SER A 11 -7.15 4.94 1.28
C SER A 11 -8.11 5.60 0.29
N LYS A 12 -9.10 6.36 0.76
CA LYS A 12 -9.98 7.16 -0.12
C LYS A 12 -9.24 8.24 -0.89
N GLN A 13 -8.26 8.89 -0.25
CA GLN A 13 -7.43 9.91 -0.91
C GLN A 13 -6.44 9.29 -1.90
N ALA A 14 -5.98 8.07 -1.65
CA ALA A 14 -5.06 7.34 -2.50
C ALA A 14 -5.74 6.85 -3.79
N GLN A 15 -7.01 6.46 -3.71
CA GLN A 15 -7.78 5.92 -4.84
C GLN A 15 -7.66 6.73 -6.14
N PRO A 16 -7.96 8.04 -6.19
CA PRO A 16 -7.85 8.80 -7.44
C PRO A 16 -6.43 8.89 -7.99
N ILE A 17 -5.41 8.83 -7.14
CA ILE A 17 -4.00 8.85 -7.57
C ILE A 17 -3.63 7.52 -8.22
N LEU A 18 -4.01 6.40 -7.58
CA LEU A 18 -3.74 5.07 -8.09
C LEU A 18 -4.45 4.81 -9.42
N LEU A 19 -5.74 5.14 -9.52
CA LEU A 19 -6.51 4.97 -10.75
C LEU A 19 -5.97 5.83 -11.90
N LYS A 20 -5.50 7.04 -11.60
CA LYS A 20 -5.04 7.98 -12.64
C LYS A 20 -3.61 7.72 -13.11
N HIS A 21 -2.71 7.33 -12.20
CA HIS A 21 -1.27 7.37 -12.47
C HIS A 21 -0.54 6.03 -12.32
N TYR A 22 -1.14 5.05 -11.64
CA TYR A 22 -0.49 3.76 -11.36
C TYR A 22 -1.25 2.57 -11.97
N GLY A 23 -2.09 2.83 -12.98
CA GLY A 23 -2.75 1.77 -13.76
C GLY A 23 -3.70 0.88 -12.97
N LEU A 24 -4.13 1.28 -11.77
CA LEU A 24 -5.09 0.49 -10.99
C LEU A 24 -6.42 0.42 -11.74
N ASP A 25 -6.90 -0.78 -12.05
CA ASP A 25 -8.21 -0.96 -12.67
C ASP A 25 -9.31 -0.61 -11.65
N PRO A 26 -10.27 0.28 -11.99
CA PRO A 26 -11.44 0.51 -11.16
C PRO A 26 -12.20 -0.76 -10.76
N ALA A 27 -12.19 -1.80 -11.60
CA ALA A 27 -12.84 -3.09 -11.34
C ALA A 27 -12.17 -3.87 -10.19
N ASP A 28 -10.89 -3.62 -9.94
CA ASP A 28 -10.12 -4.26 -8.86
C ASP A 28 -10.27 -3.53 -7.52
N VAL A 29 -11.06 -2.46 -7.47
CA VAL A 29 -11.32 -1.72 -6.24
C VAL A 29 -12.61 -2.20 -5.59
N PHE A 30 -12.50 -2.73 -4.38
CA PHE A 30 -13.63 -3.12 -3.55
C PHE A 30 -13.63 -2.39 -2.20
N LEU A 31 -14.76 -2.50 -1.50
CA LEU A 31 -14.96 -1.89 -0.19
C LEU A 31 -14.84 -2.95 0.90
N ALA A 32 -14.01 -2.66 1.91
CA ALA A 32 -13.84 -3.54 3.05
C ALA A 32 -15.16 -3.84 3.77
N GLU A 33 -15.35 -5.09 4.15
CA GLU A 33 -16.37 -5.56 5.09
C GLU A 33 -15.72 -5.96 6.42
N ARG A 34 -16.42 -5.66 7.52
CA ARG A 34 -15.85 -5.83 8.87
C ARG A 34 -15.73 -7.31 9.21
N GLY A 35 -14.53 -7.74 9.62
CA GLY A 35 -14.26 -9.13 9.99
C GLY A 35 -14.04 -10.06 8.79
N VAL A 36 -14.10 -9.53 7.56
CA VAL A 36 -13.84 -10.27 6.32
C VAL A 36 -12.47 -9.91 5.78
N ASN A 37 -12.20 -8.62 5.62
CA ASN A 37 -10.94 -8.15 5.04
C ASN A 37 -9.90 -7.82 6.10
N HIS A 38 -8.63 -7.84 5.69
CA HIS A 38 -7.48 -7.60 6.55
C HIS A 38 -6.58 -6.49 5.99
N HIS A 39 -5.60 -6.01 6.77
CA HIS A 39 -4.57 -5.09 6.27
C HIS A 39 -3.22 -5.34 6.94
N GLU A 40 -2.10 -5.00 6.28
CA GLU A 40 -0.75 -5.19 6.84
C GLU A 40 -0.33 -4.18 7.91
N PHE A 41 -1.11 -3.12 8.16
CA PHE A 41 -0.71 -2.04 9.06
C PHE A 41 -0.79 -2.39 10.55
N VAL A 42 0.23 -2.00 11.31
CA VAL A 42 0.15 -1.94 12.78
C VAL A 42 -0.67 -0.71 13.19
N ILE A 43 -1.97 -0.92 13.43
CA ILE A 43 -2.88 0.12 13.87
C ILE A 43 -3.08 0.04 15.38
N ARG A 44 -2.98 1.18 16.07
CA ARG A 44 -3.33 1.22 17.50
C ARG A 44 -4.84 1.28 17.66
N CYS A 45 -5.36 0.35 18.46
CA CYS A 45 -6.74 0.40 18.92
C CYS A 45 -6.88 1.44 20.03
N THR A 46 -8.08 1.98 20.18
CA THR A 46 -8.49 2.69 21.41
C THR A 46 -9.26 1.79 22.37
N HIS A 47 -9.59 0.55 21.98
CA HIS A 47 -10.15 -0.44 22.91
C HIS A 47 -9.07 -0.86 23.89
N GLY A 48 -9.19 -0.43 25.15
CA GLY A 48 -8.14 -0.60 26.15
C GLY A 48 -7.36 0.68 26.45
N ALA A 49 -7.95 1.87 26.33
CA ALA A 49 -7.40 3.08 26.96
C ALA A 49 -7.27 2.84 28.49
N GLY A 50 -6.14 2.28 28.91
CA GLY A 50 -5.86 1.83 30.28
C GLY A 50 -5.34 0.39 30.42
N ASP A 51 -5.46 -0.46 29.38
CA ASP A 51 -5.06 -1.86 29.44
C ASP A 51 -3.88 -2.09 28.47
N LEU A 52 -2.73 -2.53 28.98
CA LEU A 52 -1.43 -2.61 28.28
C LEU A 52 -1.36 -3.72 27.22
N ARG A 53 -2.50 -4.25 26.76
CA ARG A 53 -2.51 -5.35 25.79
C ARG A 53 -2.09 -4.83 24.40
N PRO A 54 -0.96 -5.31 23.85
CA PRO A 54 -0.40 -4.77 22.60
C PRO A 54 -1.21 -5.16 21.35
N TYR A 55 -2.09 -6.16 21.45
CA TYR A 55 -2.86 -6.68 20.32
C TYR A 55 -4.36 -6.75 20.63
N CYS A 56 -5.13 -5.94 19.92
CA CYS A 56 -6.57 -6.07 19.84
C CYS A 56 -6.92 -6.61 18.46
N GLY A 57 -7.74 -7.67 18.38
CA GLY A 57 -8.21 -8.21 17.09
C GLY A 57 -8.98 -7.20 16.23
N CYS A 58 -9.40 -6.06 16.81
CA CYS A 58 -9.95 -4.94 16.03
C CYS A 58 -8.91 -4.22 15.16
N ASN A 59 -7.61 -4.44 15.38
CA ASN A 59 -6.55 -3.74 14.67
C ASN A 59 -6.14 -4.40 13.35
N SER A 60 -6.58 -5.63 13.10
CA SER A 60 -6.26 -6.35 11.87
C SER A 60 -7.28 -6.12 10.76
N HIS A 61 -8.45 -5.54 11.09
CA HIS A 61 -9.55 -5.36 10.14
C HIS A 61 -9.80 -3.87 9.85
N PRO A 62 -9.80 -3.47 8.57
CA PRO A 62 -10.16 -2.11 8.19
C PRO A 62 -11.61 -1.78 8.55
N LEU A 63 -11.92 -0.50 8.70
CA LEU A 63 -13.31 -0.07 8.88
C LEU A 63 -14.11 -0.37 7.61
N LYS A 64 -15.37 -0.79 7.79
CA LYS A 64 -16.31 -0.99 6.68
C LYS A 64 -16.28 0.19 5.69
N GLY A 65 -16.22 -0.09 4.40
CA GLY A 65 -16.14 0.92 3.35
C GLY A 65 -14.77 1.60 3.21
N THR A 66 -13.71 0.97 3.70
CA THR A 66 -12.33 1.34 3.35
C THR A 66 -12.04 0.80 1.96
N PRO A 67 -11.60 1.63 1.00
CA PRO A 67 -11.19 1.14 -0.32
C PRO A 67 -9.98 0.21 -0.22
N MET A 68 -10.08 -0.91 -0.90
CA MET A 68 -9.08 -1.98 -0.96
C MET A 68 -8.93 -2.46 -2.41
N THR A 69 -7.88 -3.24 -2.66
CA THR A 69 -7.62 -3.92 -3.92
C THR A 69 -6.95 -5.28 -3.66
N GLY A 70 -6.72 -6.04 -4.72
CA GLY A 70 -6.28 -7.43 -4.66
C GLY A 70 -7.45 -8.40 -4.56
N GLY A 71 -7.16 -9.63 -4.19
CA GLY A 71 -8.16 -10.66 -4.01
C GLY A 71 -7.60 -11.93 -3.42
N MET A 72 -8.46 -12.93 -3.30
CA MET A 72 -8.05 -14.28 -2.99
C MET A 72 -7.61 -14.96 -4.29
N SER A 73 -6.31 -15.15 -4.47
CA SER A 73 -5.75 -15.90 -5.59
C SER A 73 -4.94 -17.07 -5.06
N GLY A 74 -5.29 -18.29 -5.45
CA GLY A 74 -4.57 -19.49 -5.03
C GLY A 74 -5.45 -20.73 -5.15
N GLY A 75 -4.84 -21.86 -5.50
CA GLY A 75 -5.50 -23.16 -5.59
C GLY A 75 -5.77 -23.76 -4.21
N GLU A 76 -4.91 -24.67 -3.75
CA GLU A 76 -5.08 -25.34 -2.45
C GLU A 76 -4.74 -24.44 -1.25
N GLU A 77 -3.91 -23.40 -1.45
CA GLU A 77 -3.59 -22.39 -0.44
C GLU A 77 -3.93 -20.99 -0.99
N PRO A 78 -5.09 -20.42 -0.62
CA PRO A 78 -5.46 -19.09 -1.07
C PRO A 78 -4.48 -18.05 -0.50
N GLU A 79 -3.72 -17.40 -1.38
CA GLU A 79 -2.93 -16.23 -1.01
C GLU A 79 -3.88 -15.03 -0.91
N TRP A 80 -3.84 -14.39 0.26
CA TRP A 80 -4.57 -13.16 0.49
C TRP A 80 -3.70 -12.01 -0.01
N SER A 81 -3.93 -11.60 -1.26
CA SER A 81 -3.27 -10.43 -1.86
C SER A 81 -4.01 -9.12 -1.56
N GLU A 82 -5.00 -9.15 -0.67
CA GLU A 82 -5.77 -7.97 -0.29
C GLU A 82 -4.86 -6.92 0.35
N SER A 83 -4.85 -5.72 -0.22
CA SER A 83 -4.20 -4.55 0.37
C SER A 83 -5.15 -3.37 0.39
N THR A 84 -4.97 -2.49 1.37
CA THR A 84 -5.67 -1.21 1.36
C THR A 84 -5.07 -0.32 0.27
N LEU A 85 -5.88 0.58 -0.31
CA LEU A 85 -5.33 1.51 -1.31
C LEU A 85 -4.24 2.44 -0.74
N LEU A 86 -4.17 2.64 0.58
CA LEU A 86 -3.02 3.31 1.18
C LEU A 86 -1.74 2.45 1.06
N GLY A 87 -1.82 1.15 1.38
CA GLY A 87 -0.70 0.21 1.24
C GLY A 87 -0.19 0.17 -0.19
N ARG A 88 -1.11 -0.06 -1.15
CA ARG A 88 -0.76 -0.04 -2.57
C ARG A 88 -0.10 1.27 -3.02
N LEU A 89 -0.58 2.42 -2.55
CA LEU A 89 0.06 3.72 -2.87
C LEU A 89 1.44 3.85 -2.21
N MET A 90 1.61 3.37 -0.97
CA MET A 90 2.91 3.38 -0.30
C MET A 90 3.94 2.56 -1.07
N ASP A 91 3.56 1.36 -1.53
CA ASP A 91 4.43 0.51 -2.33
C ASP A 91 4.74 1.15 -3.68
N SER A 92 3.73 1.68 -4.37
CA SER A 92 3.90 2.35 -5.67
C SER A 92 4.84 3.55 -5.56
N VAL A 93 4.67 4.40 -4.53
CA VAL A 93 5.55 5.55 -4.28
C VAL A 93 6.96 5.11 -3.94
N ARG A 94 7.10 4.04 -3.14
CA ARG A 94 8.39 3.53 -2.68
C ARG A 94 9.20 2.92 -3.82
N TRP A 95 8.57 2.05 -4.61
CA TRP A 95 9.27 1.18 -5.56
C TRP A 95 9.20 1.67 -7.01
N CYS A 96 8.10 2.30 -7.41
CA CYS A 96 7.92 2.77 -8.79
C CYS A 96 8.20 4.27 -8.96
N GLY A 97 8.39 5.01 -7.87
CA GLY A 97 8.65 6.44 -7.92
C GLY A 97 7.49 7.25 -8.50
N ARG A 98 7.82 8.38 -9.15
CA ARG A 98 6.84 9.30 -9.74
C ARG A 98 6.59 8.95 -11.21
N PRO A 99 5.34 8.60 -11.60
CA PRO A 99 4.98 8.42 -13.00
C PRO A 99 5.13 9.71 -13.81
N GLU A 100 5.50 9.60 -15.09
CA GLU A 100 5.64 10.75 -15.99
C GLU A 100 4.32 11.53 -16.17
N THR A 101 3.19 10.85 -16.01
CA THR A 101 1.85 11.44 -16.13
C THR A 101 1.45 12.30 -14.93
N MET A 102 2.24 12.29 -13.84
CA MET A 102 1.90 12.93 -12.56
C MET A 102 2.58 14.29 -12.42
N SER A 103 1.78 15.33 -12.17
CA SER A 103 2.31 16.68 -11.91
C SER A 103 3.05 16.77 -10.57
N ASP A 104 3.90 17.79 -10.38
CA ASP A 104 4.61 18.04 -9.13
C ASP A 104 3.66 18.18 -7.92
N ALA A 105 2.52 18.85 -8.13
CA ALA A 105 1.52 19.04 -7.09
C ALA A 105 0.85 17.71 -6.68
N GLU A 106 0.51 16.87 -7.66
CA GLU A 106 -0.05 15.54 -7.41
C GLU A 106 0.98 14.62 -6.75
N TRP A 107 2.24 14.72 -7.13
CA TRP A 107 3.33 13.98 -6.51
C TRP A 107 3.56 14.39 -5.05
N ALA A 108 3.60 15.69 -4.77
CA ALA A 108 3.67 16.19 -3.40
C ALA A 108 2.46 15.72 -2.56
N GLN A 109 1.28 15.65 -3.17
CA GLN A 109 0.09 15.09 -2.54
C GLN A 109 0.23 13.58 -2.29
N ALA A 110 0.74 12.81 -3.24
CA ALA A 110 0.99 11.38 -3.11
C ALA A 110 1.94 11.08 -1.94
N LEU A 111 3.08 11.79 -1.87
CA LEU A 111 4.03 11.71 -0.77
C LEU A 111 3.39 12.04 0.59
N LYS A 112 2.54 13.06 0.65
CA LYS A 112 1.82 13.43 1.88
C LYS A 112 0.81 12.37 2.33
N ILE A 113 0.11 11.75 1.38
CA ILE A 113 -0.87 10.69 1.66
C ILE A 113 -0.14 9.42 2.10
N SER A 114 0.83 8.95 1.34
CA SER A 114 1.56 7.71 1.61
C SER A 114 2.43 7.84 2.86
N GLY A 115 3.13 8.97 3.03
CA GLY A 115 4.22 9.11 4.00
C GLY A 115 5.42 8.22 3.68
N ALA A 116 5.47 7.65 2.46
CA ALA A 116 6.58 6.83 1.99
C ALA A 116 7.70 7.71 1.46
N THR A 117 8.93 7.21 1.57
CA THR A 117 10.11 7.79 0.91
C THR A 117 10.40 6.93 -0.32
N PRO A 118 10.42 7.52 -1.53
CA PRO A 118 10.82 6.81 -2.75
C PRO A 118 12.22 6.25 -2.60
N VAL A 119 12.42 5.04 -3.08
CA VAL A 119 13.76 4.46 -3.24
C VAL A 119 14.37 5.03 -4.52
N ASP A 120 15.64 5.43 -4.44
CA ASP A 120 16.42 5.67 -5.64
C ASP A 120 16.82 4.31 -6.21
N TYR A 121 16.03 3.82 -7.16
CA TYR A 121 16.18 2.49 -7.72
C TYR A 121 17.52 2.34 -8.46
N ASP A 122 17.97 3.39 -9.15
CA ASP A 122 19.25 3.37 -9.88
C ASP A 122 20.42 3.28 -8.90
N ALA A 123 20.36 4.02 -7.79
CA ALA A 123 21.35 3.90 -6.72
C ALA A 123 21.33 2.50 -6.07
N LEU A 124 20.15 1.95 -5.79
CA LEU A 124 20.02 0.61 -5.19
C LEU A 124 20.59 -0.47 -6.12
N VAL A 125 20.26 -0.42 -7.40
CA VAL A 125 20.78 -1.38 -8.39
C VAL A 125 22.29 -1.21 -8.55
N ALA A 126 22.81 0.01 -8.55
CA ALA A 126 24.25 0.26 -8.61
C ALA A 126 24.99 -0.34 -7.39
N GLU A 127 24.45 -0.16 -6.19
CA GLU A 127 25.00 -0.74 -4.96
C GLU A 127 24.96 -2.27 -4.98
N MET A 128 23.84 -2.88 -5.38
CA MET A 128 23.72 -4.33 -5.42
C MET A 128 24.57 -4.97 -6.54
N LYS A 129 24.74 -4.29 -7.69
CA LYS A 129 25.70 -4.69 -8.73
C LYS A 129 27.14 -4.59 -8.22
N ALA A 130 27.47 -3.57 -7.45
CA ALA A 130 28.79 -3.44 -6.81
C ALA A 130 29.03 -4.51 -5.73
N ALA A 131 27.97 -5.04 -5.11
CA ALA A 131 28.03 -6.14 -4.15
C ALA A 131 28.00 -7.54 -4.79
N ASP A 132 28.06 -7.64 -6.12
CA ASP A 132 28.16 -8.89 -6.89
C ASP A 132 26.99 -9.87 -6.65
N PHE A 133 25.78 -9.33 -6.44
CA PHE A 133 24.57 -10.16 -6.35
C PHE A 133 24.17 -10.68 -7.75
N PRO A 134 24.09 -12.00 -7.97
CA PRO A 134 24.10 -12.58 -9.31
C PRO A 134 22.79 -12.50 -10.13
N ASP A 135 21.72 -11.84 -9.66
CA ASP A 135 20.40 -11.98 -10.30
C ASP A 135 19.45 -10.74 -10.18
N ILE A 136 19.98 -9.52 -10.37
CA ILE A 136 19.19 -8.30 -10.10
C ILE A 136 18.38 -7.76 -11.30
N ASP A 137 18.63 -8.25 -12.51
CA ASP A 137 18.05 -7.64 -13.71
C ASP A 137 16.53 -7.94 -13.88
N GLN A 138 15.90 -8.70 -12.97
CA GLN A 138 14.45 -9.03 -13.02
C GLN A 138 13.55 -8.14 -12.14
N VAL A 139 14.08 -7.25 -11.30
CA VAL A 139 13.28 -6.54 -10.27
C VAL A 139 12.48 -5.33 -10.80
N GLY A 140 12.69 -4.93 -12.07
CA GLY A 140 12.23 -3.64 -12.58
C GLY A 140 10.93 -3.61 -13.42
N ASP A 141 10.34 -4.76 -13.77
CA ASP A 141 9.26 -4.79 -14.78
C ASP A 141 7.86 -4.46 -14.23
N GLU A 142 7.61 -4.63 -12.94
CA GLU A 142 6.29 -4.36 -12.34
C GLU A 142 5.91 -2.86 -12.29
N CYS A 143 6.90 -1.97 -12.47
CA CYS A 143 6.74 -0.52 -12.35
C CYS A 143 6.70 0.24 -13.68
N ARG A 144 6.77 -0.44 -14.84
CA ARG A 144 6.85 0.17 -16.18
C ARG A 144 5.53 0.14 -16.98
N GLY A 145 4.41 -0.20 -16.34
CA GLY A 145 3.08 -0.25 -16.95
C GLY A 145 2.51 1.13 -17.30
#